data_AF-A0AAV8WFN8-F1
#
_entry.id   AF-A0AAV8WFN8-F1
#
_cell.length_a   1.000
_cell.length_b   1.000
_cell.length_c   1.000
_cell.angle_alpha   90.00
_cell.angle_beta   90.00
_cell.angle_gamma   90.00
#
_symmetry.space_group_name_H-M   'P 1'
#
loop_
_entity.id
_entity.type
_entity.pdbx_description
1 polymer ?
#
loop_
_entity_poly.entity_id
_entity_poly.type
_entity_poly.pdbx_seq_one_letter_code
_entity_poly.pdbx_strand_id
1 'polypeptide(L)' 'MPRSKLNIRRLLKEELNKPCVELSKYLLGKILVRKLEDDTILKGRIVETESYLGGEDKASNTYNGRQVAAKLLLDY' A
#
# COMPACT_ATOMS: atom_id res chain seq x y z
N MET A 1 29.05 -11.20 -1.61
CA MET A 1 27.70 -11.06 -2.21
C MET A 1 27.62 -9.70 -2.88
N PRO A 2 27.56 -9.60 -4.22
CA PRO A 2 27.35 -8.30 -4.86
C PRO A 2 25.94 -7.82 -4.52
N ARG A 3 25.83 -6.65 -3.89
CA ARG A 3 24.53 -5.98 -3.70
C ARG A 3 24.02 -5.63 -5.09
N SER A 4 22.94 -6.28 -5.54
CA SER A 4 22.23 -5.87 -6.74
C SER A 4 21.91 -4.38 -6.64
N LYS A 5 22.13 -3.62 -7.72
CA LYS A 5 21.70 -2.22 -7.79
C LYS A 5 20.22 -2.17 -7.44
N LEU A 6 19.85 -1.52 -6.33
CA LEU A 6 18.45 -1.25 -6.04
C LEU A 6 17.91 -0.39 -7.19
N ASN A 7 16.94 -0.93 -7.92
CA ASN A 7 16.22 -0.17 -8.94
C ASN A 7 15.21 0.73 -8.23
N ILE A 8 15.64 1.93 -7.86
CA ILE A 8 14.82 2.93 -7.17
C ILE A 8 13.92 3.57 -8.22
N ARG A 9 12.69 3.07 -8.32
CA ARG A 9 11.65 3.63 -9.18
C ARG A 9 10.30 3.61 -8.48
N ARG A 10 9.38 4.46 -8.96
CA ARG A 10 7.98 4.37 -8.56
C ARG A 10 7.39 3.06 -9.08
N LEU A 11 6.57 2.41 -8.24
CA LEU A 11 5.78 1.25 -8.66
C LEU A 11 4.68 1.70 -9.62
N LEU A 12 4.46 0.90 -10.64
CA LEU A 12 3.39 1.10 -11.61
C LEU A 12 2.07 0.56 -11.05
N LYS A 13 0.94 1.04 -11.58
CA LYS A 13 -0.38 0.62 -11.11
C LYS A 13 -0.61 -0.88 -11.33
N GLU A 14 -0.10 -1.41 -12.43
CA GLU A 14 -0.18 -2.81 -12.84
C GLU A 14 0.56 -3.72 -11.85
N GLU A 15 1.63 -3.21 -11.22
CA GLU A 15 2.36 -3.96 -10.19
C GLU A 15 1.57 -4.08 -8.88
N LEU A 16 0.68 -3.13 -8.62
CA LEU A 16 -0.20 -3.11 -7.45
C LEU A 16 -1.51 -3.88 -7.68
N ASN A 17 -1.83 -4.23 -8.93
CA ASN A 17 -3.02 -5.01 -9.27
C ASN A 17 -2.81 -6.50 -8.95
N LYS A 18 -2.92 -6.83 -7.66
CA LYS A 18 -2.75 -8.19 -7.12
C LYS A 18 -3.87 -8.53 -6.15
N PRO A 19 -4.19 -9.82 -5.93
CA PRO A 19 -5.05 -10.24 -4.83
C PRO A 19 -4.59 -9.64 -3.49
N CYS A 20 -5.53 -9.29 -2.61
CA CYS A 20 -5.26 -8.51 -1.38
C CYS A 20 -4.11 -9.09 -0.53
N VAL A 21 -4.09 -10.41 -0.33
CA VAL A 21 -3.06 -11.12 0.46
C VAL A 21 -1.70 -11.14 -0.24
N GLU A 22 -1.68 -11.22 -1.57
CA GLU A 22 -0.43 -11.15 -2.32
C GLU A 22 0.12 -9.72 -2.32
N LEU A 23 -0.76 -8.73 -2.43
CA LEU A 23 -0.39 -7.34 -2.39
C LEU A 23 0.24 -6.96 -1.05
N SER A 24 -0.36 -7.36 0.09
CA SER A 24 0.18 -7.04 1.42
C SER A 24 1.59 -7.61 1.61
N LYS A 25 1.83 -8.85 1.20
CA LYS A 25 3.17 -9.47 1.20
C LYS A 25 4.12 -8.77 0.24
N TYR A 26 3.66 -8.44 -0.96
CA TYR A 26 4.47 -7.75 -1.96
C TYR A 26 4.98 -6.42 -1.43
N LEU A 27 4.15 -5.65 -0.70
CA LEU A 27 4.49 -4.32 -0.18
C LEU A 27 5.56 -4.32 0.93
N LEU A 28 5.75 -5.41 1.66
CA LEU A 28 6.77 -5.49 2.72
C LEU A 28 8.18 -5.22 2.17
N GLY A 29 8.93 -4.38 2.88
CA GLY A 29 10.28 -3.96 2.52
C GLY A 29 10.37 -2.83 1.49
N LYS A 30 9.25 -2.44 0.86
CA LYS A 30 9.21 -1.28 -0.05
C LYS A 30 9.24 0.04 0.71
N ILE A 31 9.51 1.12 -0.01
CA ILE A 31 9.59 2.48 0.56
C ILE A 31 8.37 3.28 0.14
N LEU A 32 7.61 3.76 1.12
CA LEU A 32 6.59 4.78 0.94
C LEU A 32 7.27 6.16 0.96
N VAL A 33 6.96 6.99 -0.03
CA VAL A 33 7.56 8.32 -0.19
C VAL A 33 6.46 9.37 -0.23
N ARG A 34 6.58 10.42 0.59
CA ARG A 34 5.69 11.59 0.59
C ARG A 34 6.53 12.85 0.36
N LYS A 35 6.12 13.65 -0.60
CA LYS A 35 6.61 15.02 -0.80
C LYS A 35 5.64 15.98 -0.13
N LEU A 36 6.14 16.83 0.76
CA LEU A 36 5.39 17.89 1.42
C LEU A 36 5.35 19.15 0.54
N GLU A 37 4.51 20.12 0.91
CA GLU A 37 4.33 21.37 0.18
C GLU A 37 5.60 22.23 0.15
N ASP A 38 6.44 22.13 1.19
CA ASP A 38 7.73 22.81 1.34
C ASP A 38 8.90 22.08 0.63
N ASP A 39 8.58 21.15 -0.28
CA ASP A 39 9.51 20.25 -0.97
C ASP A 39 10.23 19.20 -0.10
N THR A 40 9.96 19.13 1.21
CA THR A 40 10.53 18.09 2.09
C THR A 40 10.09 16.69 1.66
N ILE A 41 11.03 15.74 1.61
CA ILE A 41 10.77 14.34 1.24
C ILE A 41 10.84 13.42 2.46
N LEU A 42 9.69 12.88 2.87
CA LEU A 42 9.58 11.84 3.88
C LEU A 42 9.66 10.46 3.23
N LYS A 43 10.38 9.54 3.88
CA LYS A 43 10.53 8.15 3.44
C LYS A 43 10.36 7.20 4.62
N GLY A 44 9.56 6.16 4.43
CA GLY A 44 9.40 5.09 5.41
C GLY A 44 9.46 3.72 4.73
N ARG A 45 10.10 2.74 5.37
CA ARG A 45 10.03 1.35 4.91
C ARG A 45 8.76 0.72 5.46
N ILE A 46 8.01 0.05 4.61
CA ILE A 46 6.85 -0.75 5.03
C ILE A 46 7.39 -2.01 5.72
N VAL A 47 7.16 -2.12 7.02
CA VAL A 47 7.61 -3.25 7.85
C VAL A 47 6.46 -4.16 8.27
N GLU A 48 5.23 -3.68 8.15
CA GLU A 48 4.00 -4.37 8.53
C GLU A 48 2.89 -4.02 7.54
N THR A 49 2.03 -5.00 7.24
CA THR A 49 0.85 -4.84 6.38
C THR A 49 -0.27 -5.76 6.87
N GLU A 50 -1.51 -5.31 6.70
CA GLU A 50 -2.71 -6.11 6.96
C GLU A 50 -3.50 -6.30 5.67
N SER A 51 -4.25 -7.41 5.58
CA SER A 51 -5.11 -7.72 4.45
C SER A 51 -6.55 -7.85 4.90
N TYR A 52 -7.42 -7.05 4.30
CA TYR A 52 -8.87 -7.08 4.51
C TYR A 52 -9.54 -7.49 3.21
N LEU A 53 -10.10 -8.69 3.15
CA LEU A 53 -10.63 -9.27 1.91
C LEU A 53 -12.01 -8.69 1.53
N GLY A 54 -12.72 -8.10 2.50
CA GLY A 54 -14.13 -7.74 2.31
C GLY A 54 -15.01 -8.98 2.20
N GLY A 55 -16.28 -8.79 1.81
CA GLY A 55 -17.22 -9.91 1.67
C GLY A 55 -17.52 -10.56 3.01
N GLU A 56 -16.96 -11.73 3.29
CA GLU A 56 -17.16 -12.49 4.53
C GLU A 56 -16.21 -12.07 5.67
N ASP A 57 -15.20 -11.26 5.37
CA ASP A 57 -14.27 -10.75 6.38
C ASP A 57 -14.97 -9.73 7.30
N LYS A 58 -15.32 -10.17 8.51
CA LYS A 58 -16.03 -9.37 9.53
C LYS A 58 -15.23 -8.19 10.06
N ALA A 59 -13.90 -8.23 9.96
CA ALA A 59 -13.05 -7.11 10.37
C ALA A 59 -12.93 -6.07 9.25
N SER A 60 -13.27 -6.43 8.01
CA SER A 60 -13.29 -5.49 6.90
C SER A 60 -14.47 -4.53 7.00
N ASN A 61 -14.17 -3.25 6.75
CA ASN A 61 -15.21 -2.23 6.57
C ASN A 61 -16.14 -2.53 5.39
N THR A 62 -15.72 -3.37 4.44
CA THR A 62 -16.54 -3.82 3.30
C THR A 62 -17.22 -5.18 3.52
N TYR A 63 -17.29 -5.64 4.78
CA TYR A 63 -18.05 -6.82 5.18
C TYR A 63 -19.51 -6.75 4.68
N ASN A 64 -20.03 -7.88 4.21
CA ASN A 64 -21.38 -8.05 3.71
C ASN A 64 -21.76 -7.13 2.53
N GLY A 65 -20.80 -6.85 1.64
CA GLY A 65 -21.02 -6.03 0.44
C GLY A 65 -21.28 -4.55 0.75
N ARG A 66 -21.01 -4.10 1.98
CA ARG A 66 -21.13 -2.68 2.36
C ARG A 66 -20.09 -1.88 1.61
N GLN A 67 -20.55 -0.97 0.76
CA GLN A 67 -19.70 0.07 0.21
C GLN A 67 -19.73 1.26 1.16
N VAL A 68 -18.93 1.19 2.22
CA VAL A 68 -18.52 2.44 2.88
C VAL A 68 -17.43 3.04 2.03
N ALA A 69 -17.56 4.33 1.71
CA ALA A 69 -16.45 5.07 1.15
C ALA A 69 -15.25 4.82 2.07
N ALA A 70 -14.23 4.12 1.57
CA ALA A 70 -12.92 4.24 2.17
C ALA A 70 -12.70 5.75 2.22
N LYS A 71 -12.66 6.34 3.41
CA LYS A 71 -12.33 7.75 3.58
C LYS A 71 -10.89 7.86 3.11
N LEU A 72 -10.71 7.97 1.80
CA LEU A 72 -9.46 8.32 1.18
C LEU A 72 -9.14 9.66 1.82
N LEU A 73 -8.13 9.67 2.67
CA LEU A 73 -7.45 10.88 3.14
C LEU A 73 -6.69 11.49 1.94
N LEU A 74 -7.40 11.71 0.82
CA LEU A 74 -6.94 12.39 -0.38
C LEU A 74 -7.69 13.70 -0.60
N ASP A 75 -8.62 14.07 0.29
CA ASP A 75 -9.26 15.38 0.29
C ASP A 75 -8.45 16.40 1.13
N TYR A 76 -7.17 16.55 0.80
CA TYR A 76 -6.34 17.72 1.12
C TYR A 76 -5.66 18.20 -0.15
#